data_AF-A0A354HTB6-F1
#
_entry.id   AF-A0A354HTB6-F1
#
_cell.length_a   1.000
_cell.length_b   1.000
_cell.length_c   1.000
_cell.angle_alpha   90.00
_cell.angle_beta   90.00
_cell.angle_gamma   90.00
#
_symmetry.space_group_name_H-M   'P 1'
#
loop_
_entity.id
_entity.type
_entity.pdbx_description
1 polymer ?
#
loop_
_entity_poly.entity_id
_entity_poly.type
_entity_poly.pdbx_seq_one_letter_code
_entity_poly.pdbx_strand_id
1 'polypeptide(L)'
;MTNTLALLGCTPEPLIYYLKALGVLRLVAMQKDPDVRGCWEGNTFYITTILSQDELLDFFMEEYIPSPITAPWNGGSGYYGGSAALTIEQIEASKTERFASYRKT
;
A
#
# COMPACT_ATOMS: atom_id res chain seq x y z
N MET A 1 -9.06 -21.57 -4.27
CA MET A 1 -10.21 -21.09 -5.07
C MET A 1 -10.06 -19.58 -5.17
N THR A 2 -10.32 -18.97 -6.31
CA THR A 2 -10.18 -17.53 -6.50
C THR A 2 -11.54 -16.86 -6.61
N ASN A 3 -11.68 -15.67 -6.05
CA ASN A 3 -12.86 -14.82 -6.13
C ASN A 3 -12.59 -13.65 -7.07
N THR A 4 -13.61 -13.19 -7.80
CA THR A 4 -13.55 -11.95 -8.57
C THR A 4 -14.36 -10.89 -7.84
N LEU A 5 -13.70 -9.79 -7.47
CA LEU A 5 -14.26 -8.73 -6.64
C LEU A 5 -14.34 -7.43 -7.44
N ALA A 6 -15.50 -6.78 -7.40
CA ALA A 6 -15.74 -5.50 -8.06
C ALA A 6 -15.34 -4.33 -7.13
N LEU A 7 -14.39 -3.50 -7.57
CA LEU A 7 -13.97 -2.29 -6.86
C LEU A 7 -14.68 -1.06 -7.47
N LEU A 8 -15.95 -0.88 -7.09
CA LEU A 8 -16.85 0.12 -7.68
C LEU A 8 -16.35 1.57 -7.59
N GLY A 9 -15.47 1.88 -6.63
CA GLY A 9 -14.86 3.21 -6.51
C GLY A 9 -13.60 3.42 -7.37
N CYS A 10 -13.15 2.43 -8.12
CA CYS A 10 -11.87 2.41 -8.84
C CYS A 10 -12.06 2.53 -10.37
N THR A 11 -12.79 3.55 -10.81
CA THR A 11 -13.02 3.80 -12.24
C THR A 11 -11.73 4.28 -12.94
N PRO A 12 -11.61 4.14 -14.27
CA PRO A 12 -10.45 4.65 -15.02
C PRO A 12 -10.28 6.17 -14.97
N GLU A 13 -11.38 6.91 -14.80
CA GLU A 13 -11.40 8.36 -14.72
C GLU A 13 -12.24 8.83 -13.53
N PRO A 14 -11.81 9.91 -12.82
CA PRO A 14 -10.56 10.67 -12.97
C PRO A 14 -9.29 9.89 -12.58
N LEU A 15 -8.11 10.42 -12.97
CA LEU A 15 -6.79 9.82 -12.73
C LEU A 15 -6.58 9.31 -11.29
N ILE A 16 -7.11 10.02 -10.29
CA ILE A 16 -6.97 9.61 -8.89
C ILE A 16 -7.65 8.27 -8.57
N TYR A 17 -8.75 7.92 -9.26
CA TYR A 17 -9.42 6.63 -9.08
C TYR A 17 -8.67 5.49 -9.79
N TYR A 18 -8.08 5.78 -10.94
CA TYR A 18 -7.15 4.86 -11.61
C TYR A 18 -5.94 4.55 -10.73
N LEU A 19 -5.30 5.57 -10.15
CA LEU A 19 -4.17 5.40 -9.25
C LEU A 19 -4.55 4.64 -7.97
N LYS A 20 -5.77 4.87 -7.45
CA LYS A 20 -6.30 4.07 -6.34
C LYS A 20 -6.45 2.60 -6.71
N ALA A 21 -6.96 2.29 -7.91
CA ALA A 21 -7.08 0.92 -8.42
C ALA A 21 -5.73 0.21 -8.45
N LEU A 22 -4.71 0.86 -9.03
CA LEU A 22 -3.35 0.33 -9.08
C LEU A 22 -2.73 0.20 -7.68
N GLY A 23 -3.01 1.14 -6.78
CA GLY A 23 -2.59 1.10 -5.39
C GLY A 23 -3.15 -0.13 -4.67
N VAL A 24 -4.46 -0.39 -4.81
CA VAL A 24 -5.12 -1.57 -4.22
C VAL A 24 -4.50 -2.85 -4.79
N LEU A 25 -4.38 -2.97 -6.11
CA LEU A 25 -3.79 -4.15 -6.76
C LEU A 25 -2.38 -4.42 -6.23
N ARG A 26 -1.52 -3.39 -6.21
CA ARG A 26 -0.14 -3.50 -5.71
C ARG A 26 -0.10 -3.94 -4.24
N LEU A 27 -0.95 -3.37 -3.39
CA LEU A 27 -0.95 -3.67 -1.96
C LEU A 27 -1.39 -5.10 -1.68
N VAL A 28 -2.45 -5.56 -2.35
CA VAL A 28 -2.88 -6.96 -2.26
C VAL A 28 -1.78 -7.89 -2.78
N ALA A 29 -1.17 -7.57 -3.93
CA ALA A 29 -0.09 -8.37 -4.52
C ALA A 29 1.09 -8.55 -3.57
N MET A 30 1.50 -7.48 -2.90
CA MET A 30 2.69 -7.49 -2.06
C MET A 30 2.47 -8.06 -0.65
N GLN A 31 1.27 -7.94 -0.10
CA GLN A 31 1.03 -8.22 1.33
C GLN A 31 0.11 -9.41 1.57
N LYS A 32 -0.64 -9.89 0.57
CA LYS A 32 -1.65 -10.93 0.75
C LYS A 32 -1.61 -12.02 -0.31
N ASP A 33 -1.57 -11.65 -1.59
CA ASP A 33 -1.73 -12.58 -2.70
C ASP A 33 -0.86 -12.20 -3.90
N PRO A 34 0.37 -12.74 -4.02
CA PRO A 34 1.27 -12.44 -5.13
C PRO A 34 0.73 -12.74 -6.52
N ASP A 35 -0.29 -13.60 -6.62
CA ASP A 35 -0.90 -14.02 -7.89
C ASP A 35 -2.17 -13.22 -8.24
N VAL A 36 -2.53 -12.19 -7.45
CA VAL A 36 -3.68 -11.33 -7.74
C VAL A 36 -3.57 -10.70 -9.12
N ARG A 37 -4.69 -10.70 -9.84
CA ARG A 37 -4.81 -10.08 -11.17
C ARG A 37 -5.84 -8.98 -11.12
N GLY A 38 -5.62 -7.91 -11.87
CA GLY A 38 -6.57 -6.81 -12.00
C GLY A 38 -6.90 -6.53 -13.46
N CYS A 39 -8.16 -6.21 -13.74
CA CYS A 39 -8.60 -5.74 -15.04
C CYS A 39 -9.71 -4.70 -14.90
N TRP A 40 -9.83 -3.83 -15.90
CA TRP A 40 -11.01 -2.98 -16.04
C TRP A 40 -12.01 -3.64 -16.99
N GLU A 41 -13.28 -3.60 -16.61
CA GLU A 41 -14.39 -3.93 -17.48
C GLU A 41 -15.42 -2.79 -17.39
N GLY A 42 -15.61 -2.08 -18.51
CA GLY A 42 -16.31 -0.81 -18.53
C GLY A 42 -15.67 0.20 -17.57
N ASN A 43 -16.48 0.73 -16.65
CA ASN A 43 -16.03 1.70 -15.65
C ASN A 43 -15.63 1.07 -14.31
N THR A 44 -15.59 -0.25 -14.19
CA THR A 44 -15.29 -0.91 -12.90
C THR A 44 -13.95 -1.62 -12.99
N PHE A 45 -13.11 -1.46 -11.96
CA PHE A 45 -11.92 -2.27 -11.78
C PHE A 45 -12.27 -3.52 -10.99
N TYR A 46 -11.87 -4.68 -11.51
CA TYR A 46 -12.04 -5.97 -10.88
C TYR A 46 -10.69 -6.52 -10.48
N ILE A 47 -10.65 -7.23 -9.36
CA ILE A 47 -9.49 -8.05 -8.97
C ILE A 47 -9.92 -9.51 -8.84
N THR A 48 -9.06 -10.42 -9.29
CA THR A 48 -9.19 -11.86 -9.05
C THR A 48 -8.10 -12.28 -8.08
N THR A 49 -8.49 -12.76 -6.91
CA THR A 49 -7.60 -13.06 -5.78
C THR A 49 -8.11 -14.26 -4.98
N ILE A 50 -7.26 -14.86 -4.13
CA ILE A 50 -7.69 -15.86 -3.16
C ILE A 50 -8.59 -15.29 -2.04
N LEU A 51 -8.56 -13.97 -1.82
CA LEU A 51 -9.32 -13.31 -0.76
C LEU A 51 -10.81 -13.22 -1.12
N SER A 52 -11.67 -13.36 -0.11
CA SER A 52 -13.06 -12.94 -0.14
C SER A 52 -13.18 -11.42 0.02
N GLN A 53 -14.40 -10.90 -0.14
CA GLN A 53 -14.67 -9.48 0.07
C GLN A 53 -14.40 -9.05 1.52
N ASP A 54 -14.80 -9.85 2.50
CA ASP A 54 -14.62 -9.54 3.92
C ASP A 54 -13.13 -9.57 4.30
N GLU A 55 -12.38 -10.58 3.84
CA GLU A 55 -10.94 -10.66 4.06
C GLU A 55 -10.17 -9.49 3.42
N LEU A 56 -10.65 -8.98 2.28
CA LEU A 56 -10.07 -7.79 1.65
C LEU A 56 -10.31 -6.53 2.50
N LEU A 57 -11.50 -6.41 3.10
CA LEU A 57 -11.80 -5.29 4.00
C LEU A 57 -10.97 -5.37 5.28
N ASP A 58 -10.92 -6.54 5.92
CA ASP A 58 -10.14 -6.78 7.12
C ASP A 58 -8.65 -6.48 6.88
N PHE A 59 -8.12 -6.85 5.71
CA PHE A 59 -6.76 -6.46 5.31
C PHE A 59 -6.56 -4.96 5.36
N PHE A 60 -7.43 -4.16 4.72
CA PHE A 60 -7.23 -2.71 4.67
C PHE A 60 -7.52 -2.01 6.00
N MET A 61 -8.38 -2.56 6.85
CA MET A 61 -8.75 -1.96 8.14
C MET A 61 -7.72 -2.27 9.24
N GLU A 62 -7.26 -3.52 9.31
CA GLU A 62 -6.55 -4.02 10.50
C GLU A 62 -5.09 -4.40 10.21
N GLU A 63 -4.78 -4.86 9.00
CA GLU A 63 -3.49 -5.49 8.71
C GLU A 63 -2.60 -4.68 7.76
N TYR A 64 -3.16 -3.75 7.01
CA TYR A 64 -2.48 -3.01 5.97
C TYR A 64 -1.26 -2.28 6.53
N ILE A 65 -0.08 -2.58 5.98
CA ILE A 65 1.16 -1.88 6.29
C ILE A 65 1.39 -0.80 5.23
N PRO A 66 1.33 0.50 5.59
CA PRO A 66 1.53 1.58 4.63
C PRO A 66 2.89 1.51 3.97
N SER A 67 2.91 1.73 2.66
CA SER A 67 4.17 1.90 1.94
C SER A 67 4.91 3.09 2.52
N PRO A 68 6.15 2.91 2.96
CA PRO A 68 6.90 3.99 3.53
C PRO A 68 7.29 4.99 2.45
N ILE A 69 7.04 6.27 2.70
CA ILE A 69 7.40 7.36 1.82
C ILE A 69 8.35 8.26 2.60
N THR A 70 9.60 8.32 2.16
CA THR A 70 10.64 9.19 2.73
C THR A 70 11.23 10.02 1.60
N ALA A 71 11.47 11.30 1.84
CA ALA A 71 12.19 12.17 0.90
C ALA A 71 13.48 12.69 1.54
N PRO A 72 14.48 11.81 1.81
CA PRO A 72 15.68 12.17 2.57
C PRO A 72 16.55 13.23 1.88
N TRP A 73 16.41 13.39 0.56
CA TRP A 73 17.08 14.44 -0.22
C TRP A 73 16.47 15.83 -0.06
N ASN A 74 15.27 15.96 0.53
CA ASN A 74 14.59 17.24 0.75
C ASN A 74 15.02 17.95 2.06
N GLY A 75 16.09 17.49 2.71
CA GLY A 75 16.59 18.10 3.95
C GLY A 75 15.50 18.13 5.05
N GLY A 76 15.26 19.30 5.63
CA GLY A 76 14.30 19.49 6.72
C GLY A 76 12.83 19.55 6.31
N SER A 77 12.48 19.53 5.02
CA SER A 77 11.08 19.43 4.55
C SER A 77 10.65 17.99 4.26
N GLY A 78 11.61 17.07 4.16
CA GLY A 78 11.34 15.63 4.06
C GLY A 78 10.93 14.98 5.37
N TYR A 79 11.19 15.65 6.50
CA TYR A 79 10.87 15.18 7.85
C TYR A 79 10.38 16.34 8.71
N TYR A 80 9.25 16.17 9.40
CA TYR A 80 8.68 17.25 10.21
C TYR A 80 9.59 17.58 11.41
N GLY A 81 10.06 18.82 11.49
CA GLY A 81 10.67 19.37 12.71
C GLY A 81 12.15 19.04 12.95
N GLY A 82 12.93 18.61 11.95
CA GLY A 82 14.34 18.30 12.21
C GLY A 82 15.23 17.98 11.01
N SER A 83 16.48 17.61 11.33
CA SER A 83 17.48 17.15 10.37
C SER A 83 17.12 15.78 9.81
N ALA A 84 17.26 15.60 8.50
CA ALA A 84 17.05 14.31 7.84
C ALA A 84 17.95 13.22 8.42
N ALA A 85 19.23 13.52 8.68
CA ALA A 85 20.18 12.55 9.23
C ALA A 85 19.73 12.03 10.60
N LEU A 86 19.38 12.95 11.52
CA LEU A 86 18.91 12.58 12.86
C LEU A 86 17.61 11.78 12.81
N THR A 87 16.71 12.12 11.88
CA THR A 87 15.44 11.40 11.75
C THR A 87 15.65 9.98 11.20
N ILE A 88 16.58 9.80 10.26
CA ILE A 88 16.94 8.48 9.74
C ILE A 88 17.55 7.63 10.85
N GLU A 89 18.50 8.17 11.63
CA GLU A 89 19.09 7.47 12.79
C GLU A 89 18.02 7.03 13.79
N GLN A 90 17.00 7.87 14.04
CA GLN A 90 15.87 7.51 14.90
C GLN A 90 15.01 6.38 14.32
N ILE A 91 14.79 6.35 13.01
CA ILE A 91 14.05 5.26 12.33
C ILE A 91 14.84 3.96 12.43
N GLU A 92 16.14 3.99 12.16
CA GLU A 92 17.04 2.83 12.24
C GLU A 92 17.14 2.28 13.67
N ALA A 93 17.25 3.16 14.67
CA ALA A 93 17.31 2.79 16.09
C ALA A 93 15.94 2.44 16.70
N SER A 94 14.83 2.77 16.03
CA SER A 94 13.49 2.54 16.55
C SER A 94 13.24 1.04 16.74
N LYS A 95 12.60 0.70 17.86
CA LYS A 95 12.18 -0.68 18.19
C LYS A 95 10.73 -0.97 17.82
N THR A 96 10.01 -0.01 17.24
CA THR A 96 8.63 -0.23 16.80
C THR A 96 8.60 -1.28 15.70
N GLU A 97 7.59 -2.16 15.72
CA GLU A 97 7.46 -3.24 14.74
C GLU A 97 7.31 -2.73 13.31
N ARG A 98 6.64 -1.58 13.13
CA ARG A 98 6.49 -0.90 11.83
C ARG A 98 7.81 -0.65 11.10
N PHE A 99 8.90 -0.43 11.84
CA PHE A 99 10.22 -0.16 11.28
C PHE A 99 11.15 -1.39 11.33
N ALA A 100 10.63 -2.57 11.66
CA ALA A 100 11.44 -3.78 11.79
C ALA A 100 12.17 -4.19 10.51
N SER A 101 11.58 -3.95 9.35
CA SER A 101 12.22 -4.22 8.05
C SER A 101 13.46 -3.36 7.82
N TYR A 102 13.49 -2.12 8.32
CA TYR A 102 14.63 -1.22 8.15
C TYR A 102 15.87 -1.59 8.96
N ARG A 103 15.71 -2.44 9.98
CA ARG A 103 16.82 -2.96 10.79
C ARG A 103 17.48 -4.19 10.17
N LYS A 104 16.89 -4.77 9.11
CA LYS A 104 17.41 -5.94 8.41
C LYS A 104 18.38 -5.46 7.32
N THR A 105 19.65 -5.34 7.68
CA THR A 105 20.78 -5.17 6.74
C THR A 105 21.16 -6.48 6.08
#